data_AF-A0A5N9E0I6-F1
#
_entry.id   AF-A0A5N9E0I6-F1
#
_cell.length_a   1.000
_cell.length_b   1.000
_cell.length_c   1.000
_cell.angle_alpha   90.00
_cell.angle_beta   90.00
_cell.angle_gamma   90.00
#
_symmetry.space_group_name_H-M   'P 1'
#
loop_
_entity.id
_entity.type
_entity.pdbx_description
1 polymer ?
#
loop_
_entity_poly.entity_id
_entity_poly.type
_entity_poly.pdbx_seq_one_letter_code
_entity_poly.pdbx_strand_id
1 'polypeptide(L)' 'MAQQYSAPPAMTIDESKAYTATVKTNHGDIVIELFASKAPVTVNNFV' A
#
# COMPACT_ATOMS: atom_id res chain seq x y z
N MET A 1 26.06 0.25 0.01
CA MET A 1 25.16 1.42 0.13
C MET A 1 23.73 0.91 0.11
N ALA A 2 22.86 1.40 0.98
CA ALA A 2 21.46 0.99 0.97
C ALA A 2 20.80 1.46 -0.34
N GLN A 3 19.96 0.62 -0.94
CA GLN A 3 19.14 1.04 -2.08
C GLN A 3 18.13 2.08 -1.59
N GLN A 4 18.18 3.28 -2.15
CA GLN A 4 17.32 4.39 -1.75
C GLN A 4 16.72 5.04 -3.01
N TYR A 5 15.41 5.20 -3.00
CA TYR A 5 14.68 5.86 -4.08
C TYR A 5 14.81 7.37 -3.95
N SER A 6 14.97 8.06 -5.08
CA SER A 6 15.13 9.53 -5.14
C SER A 6 13.83 10.29 -4.90
N ALA A 7 12.68 9.66 -5.11
CA ALA A 7 11.35 10.23 -4.93
C ALA A 7 10.32 9.12 -4.66
N PRO A 8 9.17 9.44 -4.05
CA PRO A 8 8.04 8.51 -3.96
C PRO A 8 7.45 8.23 -5.37
N PRO A 9 6.79 7.07 -5.56
CA PRO A 9 6.06 6.77 -6.78
C PRO A 9 4.95 7.80 -7.04
N ALA A 10 4.61 7.99 -8.32
CA ALA A 10 3.49 8.84 -8.70
C ALA A 10 2.16 8.28 -8.17
N MET A 11 1.20 9.17 -7.87
CA MET A 11 -0.14 8.77 -7.44
C MET A 11 -0.91 8.13 -8.59
N THR A 12 -1.32 6.87 -8.42
CA THR A 12 -2.07 6.08 -9.42
C THR A 12 -3.36 5.48 -8.85
N ILE A 13 -3.52 5.46 -7.52
CA ILE A 13 -4.71 4.93 -6.86
C ILE A 13 -5.88 5.93 -6.88
N ASP A 14 -7.09 5.40 -6.66
CA ASP A 14 -8.32 6.17 -6.52
C ASP A 14 -8.71 6.22 -5.05
N GLU A 15 -8.66 7.40 -4.43
CA GLU A 15 -8.91 7.59 -3.00
C GLU A 15 -10.33 7.19 -2.54
N SER A 16 -11.28 7.08 -3.47
CA SER A 16 -12.66 6.67 -3.21
C SER A 16 -12.85 5.15 -3.16
N LYS A 17 -11.87 4.36 -3.61
CA LYS A 17 -11.96 2.89 -3.64
C LYS A 17 -11.47 2.26 -2.33
N ALA A 18 -12.06 1.13 -2.00
CA ALA A 18 -11.57 0.26 -0.94
C ALA A 18 -10.44 -0.62 -1.48
N TYR A 19 -9.33 -0.68 -0.73
CA TYR A 19 -8.17 -1.49 -1.07
C TYR A 19 -7.92 -2.49 0.06
N THR A 20 -7.63 -3.74 -0.30
CA THR A 20 -7.23 -4.79 0.63
C THR A 20 -5.97 -5.47 0.15
N ALA A 21 -5.01 -5.67 1.05
CA ALA A 21 -3.80 -6.43 0.80
C ALA A 21 -3.84 -7.73 1.60
N THR A 22 -3.49 -8.85 0.95
CA THR A 22 -3.32 -10.14 1.63
C THR A 22 -1.84 -10.46 1.72
N VAL A 23 -1.32 -10.49 2.94
CA VAL A 23 0.05 -10.94 3.21
C VAL A 23 0.01 -12.42 3.49
N LYS A 24 0.58 -13.21 2.58
CA LYS A 24 0.73 -14.65 2.76
C LYS A 24 1.96 -14.93 3.62
N THR A 25 1.75 -15.54 4.77
CA THR A 25 2.83 -15.96 5.66
C THR A 25 2.85 -17.49 5.76
N ASN A 26 3.94 -18.05 6.28
CA ASN A 26 4.01 -19.48 6.59
C ASN A 26 3.08 -19.91 7.74
N HIS A 27 2.42 -18.96 8.42
CA HIS A 27 1.43 -19.20 9.48
C HIS A 27 0.00 -18.88 9.04
N GLY A 28 -0.22 -18.63 7.75
CA GLY A 28 -1.52 -18.29 7.18
C GLY A 28 -1.57 -16.88 6.59
N ASP A 29 -2.76 -16.48 6.18
CA ASP A 29 -2.99 -15.23 5.47
C ASP A 29 -3.42 -14.13 6.43
N ILE A 30 -2.81 -12.95 6.29
CA ILE A 30 -3.21 -11.73 7.00
C ILE A 30 -3.87 -10.81 5.97
N VAL A 31 -5.16 -10.54 6.16
CA VAL A 31 -5.93 -9.63 5.31
C VAL A 31 -5.95 -8.25 5.96
N ILE A 32 -5.49 -7.24 5.23
CA ILE A 32 -5.33 -5.86 5.70
C ILE A 32 -6.20 -4.96 4.84
N GLU A 33 -7.06 -4.16 5.47
CA GLU A 33 -7.77 -3.07 4.81
C GLU A 33 -6.89 -1.80 4.79
N LEU A 34 -6.80 -1.16 3.64
CA LEU A 34 -6.01 0.04 3.41
C LEU A 34 -6.94 1.26 3.25
N PHE A 35 -6.81 2.23 4.15
CA PHE A 35 -7.68 3.42 4.18
C PHE A 35 -7.18 4.53 3.24
N ALA A 36 -7.44 4.38 1.94
CA ALA A 36 -7.04 5.36 0.92
C ALA A 36 -7.58 6.77 1.20
N SER A 37 -8.80 6.88 1.74
CA SER A 37 -9.41 8.17 2.10
C SER A 37 -8.75 8.88 3.28
N LYS A 38 -7.99 8.16 4.13
CA LYS A 38 -7.29 8.73 5.30
C LYS A 38 -5.80 8.91 5.07
N ALA A 39 -5.17 8.02 4.30
CA ALA A 39 -3.73 8.01 4.08
C ALA A 39 -3.36 7.67 2.61
N PRO A 40 -3.78 8.49 1.63
CA PRO A 40 -3.72 8.15 0.21
C PRO A 40 -2.28 7.90 -0.29
N VAL A 41 -1.32 8.74 0.12
CA VAL A 41 0.09 8.58 -0.28
C VAL A 41 0.69 7.27 0.24
N THR A 42 0.34 6.86 1.46
CA THR A 42 0.83 5.61 2.05
C THR A 42 0.20 4.40 1.38
N VAL A 43 -1.09 4.46 1.08
CA VAL A 43 -1.77 3.39 0.33
C VAL A 43 -1.19 3.27 -1.08
N ASN A 44 -0.89 4.38 -1.75
CA ASN A 44 -0.26 4.38 -3.08
C ASN A 44 1.13 3.75 -3.07
N ASN A 45 1.87 3.87 -1.98
CA ASN A 45 3.18 3.22 -1.85
C ASN A 45 3.08 1.69 -1.63
N PHE A 46 1.92 1.19 -1.21
CA PHE A 46 1.70 -0.23 -0.92
C PHE A 46 1.13 -1.01 -2.12
N VAL A 47 0.54 -0.32 -3.10
CA VAL A 47 -0.17 -0.88 -4.26
C VAL A 47 0.69 -0.76 -5.51
#